data_AF-A0A7C8YXZ2-F1
#
_entry.id   AF-A0A7C8YXZ2-F1
#
_cell.length_a   1.000
_cell.length_b   1.000
_cell.length_c   1.000
_cell.angle_alpha   90.00
_cell.angle_beta   90.00
_cell.angle_gamma   90.00
#
_symmetry.space_group_name_H-M   'P 1'
#
loop_
_entity.id
_entity.type
_entity.pdbx_description
1 polymer ?
#
loop_
_entity_poly.entity_id
_entity_poly.type
_entity_poly.pdbx_seq_one_letter_code
_entity_poly.pdbx_strand_id
1 'polypeptide(L)'
;FKRESASCFDTIKASWSALESEGQKADGLTLLAEKFHLCGELNSTQPIVDWLSSAYSYLAMVNYPYPADFMMPLPGHPIKEVCRRIDSAPPGTGVLDRIFYGVSVYYNYTGSVECFNLDDDPHGLGGWQWQACTEMVMPMASSVDNSMFWKFDYNYSYEKERCKTSYGVEPRPRWITTEFGGHDFKTVLSKFGSNVIFSNG
;
A
#
# COMPACT_ATOMS: atom_id res chain seq x y z
N PHE A 1 2.22 12.90 1.80
CA PHE A 1 2.74 13.18 0.45
C PHE A 1 2.43 14.59 -0.03
N LYS A 2 1.19 14.97 -0.39
CA LYS A 2 0.88 16.33 -0.91
C LYS A 2 1.35 17.48 -0.01
N ARG A 3 1.25 17.31 1.32
CA ARG A 3 1.76 18.27 2.31
C ARG A 3 3.29 18.41 2.28
N GLU A 4 4.02 17.32 2.02
CA GLU A 4 5.48 17.32 2.00
C GLU A 4 6.02 17.89 0.67
N SER A 5 5.40 17.55 -0.46
CA SER A 5 5.71 18.12 -1.77
C SER A 5 4.58 17.84 -2.77
N ALA A 6 4.13 18.91 -3.46
CA ALA A 6 3.17 18.79 -4.56
C ALA A 6 3.78 18.06 -5.77
N SER A 7 5.04 18.37 -6.12
CA SER A 7 5.79 17.70 -7.20
C SER A 7 5.89 16.18 -6.97
N CYS A 8 6.23 15.79 -5.75
CA CYS A 8 6.28 14.39 -5.34
C CYS A 8 4.91 13.69 -5.50
N PHE A 9 3.84 14.32 -4.99
CA PHE A 9 2.48 13.81 -5.11
C PHE A 9 2.05 13.63 -6.57
N ASP A 10 2.30 14.64 -7.41
CA ASP A 10 1.95 14.60 -8.83
C ASP A 10 2.80 13.58 -9.60
N THR A 11 4.07 13.40 -9.21
CA THR A 11 4.95 12.38 -9.81
C THR A 11 4.47 10.97 -9.49
N ILE A 12 4.07 10.69 -8.24
CA ILE A 12 3.46 9.41 -7.84
C ILE A 12 2.15 9.18 -8.60
N LYS A 13 1.32 10.22 -8.71
CA LYS A 13 0.05 10.11 -9.44
C LYS A 13 0.27 9.83 -10.93
N ALA A 14 1.26 10.46 -11.57
CA ALA A 14 1.59 10.26 -12.97
C ALA A 14 2.29 8.91 -13.25
N SER A 15 2.91 8.29 -12.24
CA SER A 15 3.63 7.03 -12.45
C SER A 15 2.71 5.87 -12.80
N TRP A 16 1.45 5.91 -12.38
CA TRP A 16 0.46 4.88 -12.69
C TRP A 16 0.25 4.73 -14.20
N SER A 17 -0.06 5.83 -14.90
CA SER A 17 -0.19 5.81 -16.36
C SER A 17 1.12 5.46 -17.05
N ALA A 18 2.26 5.86 -16.49
CA ALA A 18 3.57 5.50 -17.03
C ALA A 18 3.87 4.00 -16.92
N LEU A 19 3.52 3.37 -15.79
CA LEU A 19 3.63 1.92 -15.60
C LEU A 19 2.75 1.16 -16.59
N GLU A 20 1.49 1.55 -16.72
CA GLU A 20 0.55 0.92 -17.65
C GLU A 20 1.04 1.06 -19.10
N SER A 21 1.47 2.26 -19.50
CA SER A 21 1.97 2.52 -20.85
C SER A 21 3.25 1.74 -21.16
N GLU A 22 4.13 1.56 -20.18
CA GLU A 22 5.35 0.75 -20.35
C GLU A 22 4.98 -0.72 -20.49
N GLY A 23 4.11 -1.25 -19.62
CA GLY A 23 3.70 -2.66 -19.63
C GLY A 23 2.95 -3.12 -20.89
N GLN A 24 2.43 -2.20 -21.70
CA GLN A 24 1.79 -2.52 -22.99
C GLN A 24 2.78 -2.71 -24.15
N LYS A 25 4.07 -2.39 -23.96
CA LYS A 25 5.11 -2.59 -24.97
C LYS A 25 5.57 -4.05 -24.99
N ALA A 26 6.11 -4.50 -26.14
CA ALA A 26 6.56 -5.87 -26.34
C ALA A 26 7.55 -6.36 -25.26
N ASP A 27 8.55 -5.55 -24.93
CA ASP A 27 9.56 -5.86 -23.90
C ASP A 27 9.33 -5.08 -22.60
N GLY A 28 8.15 -4.45 -22.46
CA GLY A 28 7.86 -3.49 -21.40
C GLY A 28 7.89 -4.09 -20.00
N LEU A 29 7.34 -5.29 -19.83
CA LEU A 29 7.32 -5.98 -18.54
C LEU A 29 8.74 -6.38 -18.09
N THR A 30 9.60 -6.82 -19.01
CA THR A 30 11.01 -7.11 -18.71
C THR A 30 11.75 -5.85 -18.29
N LEU A 31 11.60 -4.75 -19.04
CA LEU A 31 12.20 -3.45 -18.70
C LEU A 31 11.71 -2.92 -17.34
N LEU A 32 10.44 -3.17 -16.99
CA LEU A 32 9.90 -2.82 -15.68
C LEU A 32 10.52 -3.68 -14.57
N ALA A 33 10.63 -4.99 -14.77
CA ALA A 33 11.26 -5.88 -13.79
C ALA A 33 12.72 -5.47 -13.51
N GLU A 34 13.49 -5.18 -14.56
CA GLU A 34 14.86 -4.68 -14.43
C GLU A 34 14.90 -3.32 -13.72
N LYS A 35 14.06 -2.36 -14.13
CA LYS A 35 14.04 -1.01 -13.57
C LYS A 35 13.70 -0.99 -12.08
N PHE A 36 12.78 -1.85 -11.66
CA PHE A 36 12.40 -1.97 -10.25
C PHE A 36 13.27 -2.97 -9.49
N HIS A 37 14.31 -3.53 -10.11
CA HIS A 37 15.21 -4.51 -9.51
C HIS A 37 14.46 -5.72 -8.93
N LEU A 38 13.49 -6.26 -9.67
CA LEU A 38 12.71 -7.41 -9.22
C LEU A 38 13.53 -8.71 -9.35
N CYS A 39 13.33 -9.65 -8.43
CA CYS A 39 14.00 -10.95 -8.47
C CYS A 39 13.42 -11.90 -9.53
N GLY A 40 12.23 -11.61 -10.05
CA GLY A 40 11.48 -12.47 -10.96
C GLY A 40 10.83 -11.71 -12.10
N GLU A 41 10.26 -12.46 -13.04
CA GLU A 41 9.58 -11.93 -14.22
C GLU A 41 8.15 -11.45 -13.89
N LEU A 42 7.65 -10.53 -14.71
CA LEU A 42 6.31 -9.98 -14.60
C LEU A 42 5.40 -10.53 -15.70
N ASN A 43 4.22 -11.01 -15.30
CA ASN A 43 3.14 -11.38 -16.23
C ASN A 43 2.16 -10.22 -16.48
N SER A 44 2.19 -9.19 -15.62
CA SER A 44 1.41 -7.96 -15.77
C SER A 44 2.03 -6.84 -14.91
N THR A 45 1.50 -5.61 -15.01
CA THR A 45 1.92 -4.48 -14.18
C THR A 45 1.30 -4.48 -12.78
N GLN A 46 0.24 -5.26 -12.55
CA GLN A 46 -0.52 -5.25 -11.30
C GLN A 46 0.34 -5.54 -10.06
N PRO A 47 1.28 -6.51 -10.07
CA PRO A 47 2.15 -6.75 -8.92
C PRO A 47 2.99 -5.53 -8.51
N ILE A 48 3.49 -4.75 -9.48
CA ILE A 48 4.20 -3.49 -9.17
C ILE A 48 3.23 -2.46 -8.60
N VAL A 49 2.02 -2.35 -9.15
CA VAL A 49 1.00 -1.42 -8.65
C VAL A 49 0.67 -1.71 -7.19
N ASP A 50 0.46 -2.98 -6.84
CA ASP A 50 0.15 -3.42 -5.48
C ASP A 50 1.33 -3.20 -4.53
N TRP A 51 2.55 -3.51 -4.98
CA TRP A 51 3.78 -3.28 -4.24
C TRP A 51 4.00 -1.79 -3.93
N LEU A 52 3.95 -0.92 -4.94
CA LEU A 52 4.08 0.53 -4.73
C LEU A 52 2.97 1.09 -3.83
N SER A 53 1.72 0.65 -4.03
CA SER A 53 0.58 1.08 -3.21
C SER A 53 0.74 0.68 -1.75
N SER A 54 1.28 -0.52 -1.50
CA SER A 54 1.62 -1.00 -0.16
C SER A 54 2.67 -0.11 0.49
N ALA A 55 3.76 0.21 -0.21
CA ALA A 55 4.81 1.11 0.28
C ALA A 55 4.23 2.45 0.74
N TYR A 56 3.43 3.12 -0.11
CA TYR A 56 2.85 4.42 0.23
C TYR A 56 1.88 4.36 1.41
N SER A 57 1.12 3.27 1.52
CA SER A 57 0.19 3.05 2.62
C SER A 57 0.94 2.79 3.94
N TYR A 58 1.94 1.92 3.93
CA TYR A 58 2.79 1.67 5.10
C TYR A 58 3.53 2.92 5.54
N LEU A 59 4.17 3.64 4.62
CA LEU A 59 4.83 4.93 4.89
C LEU A 59 3.89 5.94 5.54
N ALA A 60 2.61 5.98 5.16
CA ALA A 60 1.61 6.84 5.78
C ALA A 60 1.34 6.45 7.25
N MET A 61 1.33 5.15 7.56
CA MET A 61 1.11 4.66 8.92
C MET A 61 2.34 4.84 9.83
N VAL A 62 3.56 4.75 9.28
CA VAL A 62 4.82 4.79 10.05
C VAL A 62 5.62 6.09 9.85
N ASN A 63 4.96 7.21 9.60
CA ASN A 63 5.61 8.51 9.38
C ASN A 63 6.11 9.18 10.69
N TYR A 64 6.87 8.44 11.50
CA TYR A 64 7.38 8.89 12.80
C TYR A 64 8.42 10.01 12.65
N PRO A 65 8.57 10.91 13.64
CA PRO A 65 9.53 12.02 13.58
C PRO A 65 10.98 11.60 13.87
N TYR A 66 11.23 10.32 14.14
CA TYR A 66 12.54 9.75 14.46
C TYR A 66 12.71 8.40 13.73
N PRO A 67 13.96 7.90 13.57
CA PRO A 67 14.19 6.60 12.95
C PRO A 67 13.48 5.47 13.71
N ALA A 68 12.86 4.55 12.98
CA ALA A 68 12.09 3.45 13.55
C ALA A 68 12.26 2.19 12.71
N ASP A 69 12.16 1.04 13.35
CA ASP A 69 12.28 -0.28 12.73
C ASP A 69 11.10 -1.16 13.15
N PHE A 70 9.89 -0.71 12.77
CA PHE A 70 8.64 -1.40 13.11
C PHE A 70 8.13 -2.24 11.94
N MET A 71 7.89 -1.60 10.79
CA MET A 71 7.56 -2.28 9.54
C MET A 71 8.83 -2.56 8.73
N MET A 72 9.64 -1.53 8.53
CA MET A 72 10.94 -1.61 7.87
C MET A 72 11.90 -0.67 8.61
N PRO A 73 13.22 -0.85 8.48
CA PRO A 73 14.18 0.14 8.96
C PRO A 73 14.02 1.45 8.19
N LEU A 74 13.53 2.50 8.86
CA LEU A 74 13.16 3.77 8.24
C LEU A 74 13.81 4.97 8.95
N PRO A 75 14.14 6.05 8.20
CA PRO A 75 14.55 7.31 8.79
C PRO A 75 13.39 8.02 9.48
N GLY A 76 13.71 9.05 10.28
CA GLY A 76 12.70 10.00 10.75
C GLY A 76 12.08 10.78 9.58
N HIS A 77 10.77 11.00 9.64
CA HIS A 77 9.96 11.59 8.58
C HIS A 77 10.13 10.90 7.22
N PRO A 78 9.87 9.58 7.11
CA PRO A 78 10.18 8.81 5.91
C PRO A 78 9.46 9.31 4.65
N ILE A 79 8.24 9.86 4.76
CA ILE A 79 7.55 10.46 3.60
C ILE A 79 8.32 11.67 3.05
N LYS A 80 8.91 12.48 3.94
CA LYS A 80 9.72 13.64 3.54
C LYS A 80 10.97 13.17 2.78
N GLU A 81 11.60 12.10 3.24
CA GLU A 81 12.77 11.52 2.57
C GLU A 81 12.41 10.92 1.20
N VAL A 82 11.28 10.20 1.09
CA VAL A 82 10.76 9.71 -0.19
C VAL A 82 10.57 10.86 -1.18
N CYS A 83 9.88 11.91 -0.78
CA CYS A 83 9.65 13.06 -1.64
C CYS A 83 10.95 13.80 -1.99
N ARG A 84 11.89 13.91 -1.05
CA ARG A 84 13.22 14.47 -1.32
C ARG A 84 13.94 13.67 -2.42
N ARG A 85 13.92 12.34 -2.38
CA ARG A 85 14.56 11.49 -3.41
C ARG A 85 13.86 11.61 -4.77
N ILE A 86 12.54 11.67 -4.81
CA ILE A 86 11.76 11.88 -6.05
C ILE A 86 12.08 13.25 -6.66
N ASP A 87 12.10 14.31 -5.85
CA ASP A 87 12.27 15.69 -6.32
C ASP A 87 13.73 16.04 -6.63
N SER A 88 14.70 15.38 -6.00
CA SER A 88 16.14 15.62 -6.23
C SER A 88 16.71 14.82 -7.39
N ALA A 89 15.88 14.09 -8.15
CA ALA A 89 16.34 13.32 -9.30
C ALA A 89 16.95 14.24 -10.38
N PRO A 90 18.01 13.81 -11.07
CA PRO A 90 18.64 14.60 -12.13
C PRO A 90 17.64 15.07 -13.21
N PRO A 91 17.88 16.24 -13.85
CA PRO A 91 17.09 16.66 -14.99
C PRO A 91 17.08 15.59 -16.09
N GLY A 92 15.88 15.25 -16.59
CA GLY A 92 15.70 14.21 -17.61
C GLY A 92 15.51 12.79 -17.07
N THR A 93 15.60 12.57 -15.75
CA THR A 93 15.26 11.27 -15.15
C THR A 93 13.78 10.96 -15.37
N GLY A 94 13.49 9.78 -15.92
CA GLY A 94 12.13 9.32 -16.19
C GLY A 94 11.29 9.15 -14.91
N VAL A 95 9.97 9.26 -15.03
CA VAL A 95 9.05 9.18 -13.88
C VAL A 95 9.25 7.89 -13.09
N LEU A 96 9.36 6.73 -13.75
CA LEU A 96 9.51 5.44 -13.09
C LEU A 96 10.83 5.31 -12.31
N ASP A 97 11.92 5.88 -12.81
CA ASP A 97 13.21 5.90 -12.10
C ASP A 97 13.13 6.80 -10.86
N ARG A 98 12.44 7.95 -10.95
CA ARG A 98 12.17 8.82 -9.80
C ARG A 98 11.38 8.08 -8.72
N ILE A 99 10.36 7.32 -9.13
CA ILE A 99 9.59 6.48 -8.21
C ILE A 99 10.47 5.43 -7.55
N PHE A 100 11.32 4.74 -8.31
CA PHE A 100 12.24 3.75 -7.75
C PHE A 100 13.16 4.36 -6.69
N TYR A 101 13.73 5.55 -6.93
CA TYR A 101 14.52 6.28 -5.94
C TYR A 101 13.73 6.60 -4.66
N GLY A 102 12.46 6.99 -4.82
CA GLY A 102 11.56 7.26 -3.71
C GLY A 102 11.24 6.02 -2.89
N VAL A 103 10.69 4.98 -3.52
CA VAL A 103 10.22 3.77 -2.80
C VAL A 103 11.36 2.94 -2.22
N SER A 104 12.58 3.10 -2.72
CA SER A 104 13.79 2.54 -2.09
C SER A 104 13.99 3.03 -0.65
N VAL A 105 13.40 4.15 -0.24
CA VAL A 105 13.38 4.55 1.18
C VAL A 105 12.59 3.55 2.02
N TYR A 106 11.53 2.95 1.48
CA TYR A 106 10.75 1.94 2.21
C TYR A 106 11.37 0.56 2.11
N TYR A 107 11.68 0.13 0.88
CA TYR A 107 12.07 -1.26 0.63
C TYR A 107 13.58 -1.53 0.80
N ASN A 108 14.44 -0.53 0.72
CA ASN A 108 15.88 -0.73 0.76
C ASN A 108 16.65 0.46 1.37
N TYR A 109 16.16 0.98 2.51
CA TYR A 109 16.80 2.11 3.17
C TYR A 109 18.25 1.81 3.60
N THR A 110 18.50 0.59 4.04
CA THR A 110 19.83 0.10 4.48
C THR A 110 20.76 -0.22 3.31
N GLY A 111 20.23 -0.38 2.09
CA GLY A 111 20.99 -0.75 0.90
C GLY A 111 21.43 -2.23 0.86
N SER A 112 20.85 -3.09 1.71
CA SER A 112 21.23 -4.52 1.80
C SER A 112 20.44 -5.44 0.87
N VAL A 113 19.39 -4.95 0.21
CA VAL A 113 18.55 -5.74 -0.69
C VAL A 113 19.07 -5.61 -2.13
N GLU A 114 19.40 -6.74 -2.76
CA GLU A 114 19.91 -6.77 -4.14
C GLU A 114 18.77 -6.75 -5.17
N CYS A 115 17.69 -7.50 -4.91
CA CYS A 115 16.47 -7.52 -5.72
C CYS A 115 15.23 -7.68 -4.83
N PHE A 116 14.05 -7.31 -5.34
CA PHE A 116 12.78 -7.40 -4.62
C PHE A 116 11.94 -8.58 -5.08
N ASN A 117 11.61 -9.47 -4.15
CA ASN A 117 10.61 -10.51 -4.35
C ASN A 117 9.23 -9.93 -3.99
N LEU A 118 8.32 -9.85 -4.96
CA LEU A 118 6.98 -9.30 -4.74
C LEU A 118 6.05 -10.23 -3.97
N ASP A 119 6.40 -11.52 -3.88
CA ASP A 119 5.64 -12.53 -3.13
C ASP A 119 6.11 -12.66 -1.67
N ASP A 120 7.06 -11.83 -1.23
CA ASP A 120 7.57 -11.87 0.15
C ASP A 120 6.51 -11.38 1.16
N ASP A 121 6.35 -12.11 2.26
CA ASP A 121 5.46 -11.75 3.38
C ASP A 121 6.29 -11.61 4.67
N PRO A 122 7.10 -10.54 4.78
CA PRO A 122 8.01 -10.36 5.91
C PRO A 122 7.27 -10.14 7.24
N HIS A 123 5.95 -9.88 7.20
CA HIS A 123 5.12 -9.61 8.38
C HIS A 123 4.15 -10.76 8.72
N GLY A 124 4.15 -11.85 7.96
CA GLY A 124 3.29 -13.00 8.21
C GLY A 124 1.79 -12.65 8.17
N LEU A 125 1.38 -11.80 7.22
CA LEU A 125 0.01 -11.30 7.07
C LEU A 125 -0.98 -12.35 6.57
N GLY A 126 -0.55 -13.58 6.30
CA GLY A 126 -1.46 -14.67 5.91
C GLY A 126 -2.64 -14.88 6.87
N GLY A 127 -2.42 -14.75 8.19
CA GLY A 127 -3.50 -14.83 9.19
C GLY A 127 -4.50 -13.67 9.09
N TRP A 128 -4.01 -12.47 8.77
CA TRP A 128 -4.83 -11.28 8.58
C TRP A 128 -5.76 -11.42 7.38
N GLN A 129 -5.28 -12.05 6.29
CA GLN A 129 -6.11 -12.30 5.11
C GLN A 129 -7.33 -13.16 5.42
N TRP A 130 -7.19 -14.17 6.31
CA TRP A 130 -8.33 -14.96 6.76
C TRP A 130 -9.32 -14.13 7.59
N GLN A 131 -8.83 -13.24 8.47
CA GLN A 131 -9.70 -12.34 9.24
C GLN A 131 -10.47 -11.38 8.32
N ALA A 132 -9.81 -10.81 7.31
CA ALA A 132 -10.42 -9.94 6.30
C ALA A 132 -11.47 -10.68 5.45
N CYS A 133 -11.26 -11.97 5.20
CA CYS A 133 -12.20 -12.84 4.50
C CYS A 133 -13.38 -13.36 5.33
N THR A 134 -13.42 -13.06 6.64
CA THR A 134 -14.49 -13.54 7.54
C THR A 134 -15.23 -12.40 8.21
N GLU A 135 -14.58 -11.65 9.09
CA GLU A 135 -15.23 -10.66 9.96
C GLU A 135 -14.71 -9.24 9.72
N MET A 136 -13.42 -9.08 9.46
CA MET A 136 -12.76 -7.79 9.24
C MET A 136 -12.95 -7.28 7.79
N VAL A 137 -14.19 -7.31 7.32
CA VAL A 137 -14.54 -6.85 5.98
C VAL A 137 -14.54 -5.33 5.96
N MET A 138 -13.48 -4.74 5.41
CA MET A 138 -13.27 -3.29 5.37
C MET A 138 -13.27 -2.80 3.92
N PRO A 139 -14.41 -2.26 3.41
CA PRO A 139 -14.47 -1.71 2.07
C PRO A 139 -13.53 -0.51 1.93
N MET A 140 -12.57 -0.60 1.02
CA MET A 140 -11.64 0.48 0.67
C MET A 140 -11.70 0.77 -0.83
N ALA A 141 -11.61 2.04 -1.19
CA ALA A 141 -11.59 2.48 -2.59
C ALA A 141 -10.67 3.69 -2.74
N SER A 142 -10.14 3.89 -3.95
CA SER A 142 -9.29 5.02 -4.32
C SER A 142 -9.77 5.63 -5.62
N SER A 143 -9.77 6.97 -5.67
CA SER A 143 -10.14 7.72 -6.88
C SER A 143 -8.97 8.55 -7.40
N VAL A 144 -8.97 8.77 -8.71
CA VAL A 144 -7.96 9.60 -9.38
C VAL A 144 -8.07 11.06 -8.92
N ASP A 145 -9.27 11.56 -8.62
CA ASP A 145 -9.45 12.98 -8.28
C ASP A 145 -9.06 13.30 -6.84
N ASN A 146 -9.33 12.39 -5.90
CA ASN A 146 -9.17 12.63 -4.47
C ASN A 146 -7.90 12.01 -3.88
N SER A 147 -7.16 11.22 -4.67
CA SER A 147 -5.96 10.53 -4.20
C SER A 147 -4.83 10.57 -5.23
N MET A 148 -3.63 10.18 -4.78
CA MET A 148 -2.50 9.91 -5.68
C MET A 148 -2.41 8.44 -6.08
N PHE A 149 -3.34 7.57 -5.66
CA PHE A 149 -3.26 6.13 -5.89
C PHE A 149 -3.87 5.74 -7.23
N TRP A 150 -3.53 4.53 -7.69
CA TRP A 150 -4.26 3.87 -8.77
C TRP A 150 -5.76 3.80 -8.43
N LYS A 151 -6.64 3.95 -9.42
CA LYS A 151 -8.09 3.87 -9.19
C LYS A 151 -8.49 2.45 -8.82
N PHE A 152 -9.16 2.29 -7.69
CA PHE A 152 -9.68 1.00 -7.24
C PHE A 152 -11.08 1.20 -6.66
N ASP A 153 -12.03 0.40 -7.14
CA ASP A 153 -13.41 0.40 -6.66
C ASP A 153 -13.68 -0.93 -5.94
N TYR A 154 -14.10 -0.87 -4.67
CA TYR A 154 -14.43 -2.06 -3.88
C TYR A 154 -15.59 -2.85 -4.50
N ASN A 155 -15.40 -4.15 -4.71
CA ASN A 155 -16.44 -5.04 -5.21
C ASN A 155 -16.63 -6.24 -4.27
N TYR A 156 -17.74 -6.22 -3.52
CA TYR A 156 -18.05 -7.29 -2.56
C TYR A 156 -18.21 -8.67 -3.22
N SER A 157 -18.80 -8.73 -4.41
CA SER A 157 -18.99 -10.01 -5.11
C SER A 157 -17.65 -10.64 -5.51
N TYR A 158 -16.70 -9.81 -5.94
CA TYR A 158 -15.34 -10.23 -6.23
C TYR A 158 -14.63 -10.74 -4.96
N GLU A 159 -14.66 -9.95 -3.87
CA GLU A 159 -14.04 -10.34 -2.60
C GLU A 159 -14.64 -11.62 -2.02
N LYS A 160 -15.96 -11.77 -2.10
CA LYS A 160 -16.65 -12.98 -1.69
C LYS A 160 -16.12 -14.21 -2.42
N GLU A 161 -15.98 -14.14 -3.74
CA GLU A 161 -15.46 -15.27 -4.54
C GLU A 161 -13.99 -15.54 -4.21
N ARG A 162 -13.16 -14.49 -4.12
CA ARG A 162 -11.75 -14.60 -3.74
C ARG A 162 -11.59 -15.33 -2.40
N CYS A 163 -12.37 -14.95 -1.39
CA CYS A 163 -12.34 -15.56 -0.07
C CYS A 163 -12.82 -17.01 -0.07
N LYS A 164 -13.84 -17.32 -0.88
CA LYS A 164 -14.33 -18.68 -1.06
C LYS A 164 -13.29 -19.58 -1.73
N THR A 165 -12.63 -19.11 -2.78
CA THR A 165 -11.56 -19.86 -3.47
C THR A 165 -10.35 -20.05 -2.57
N SER A 166 -9.92 -19.01 -1.85
CA SER A 166 -8.66 -19.03 -1.10
C SER A 166 -8.78 -19.77 0.24
N TYR A 167 -9.93 -19.68 0.91
CA TYR A 167 -10.10 -20.14 2.29
C TYR A 167 -11.37 -20.96 2.54
N GLY A 168 -12.25 -21.13 1.54
CA GLY A 168 -13.52 -21.85 1.72
C GLY A 168 -14.52 -21.12 2.62
N VAL A 169 -14.33 -19.83 2.86
CA VAL A 169 -15.21 -19.01 3.73
C VAL A 169 -15.96 -17.94 2.94
N GLU A 170 -17.11 -17.52 3.48
CA GLU A 170 -17.86 -16.39 2.97
C GLU A 170 -17.76 -15.21 3.96
N PRO A 171 -17.36 -14.00 3.51
CA PRO A 171 -17.26 -12.83 4.37
C PRO A 171 -18.62 -12.43 4.97
N ARG A 172 -18.62 -11.96 6.21
CA ARG A 172 -19.82 -11.49 6.95
C ARG A 172 -19.72 -9.98 7.20
N PRO A 173 -20.03 -9.12 6.22
CA PRO A 173 -19.71 -7.69 6.26
C PRO A 173 -20.41 -6.89 7.36
N ARG A 174 -21.51 -7.41 7.91
CA ARG A 174 -22.25 -6.75 9.00
C ARG A 174 -21.96 -7.32 10.38
N TRP A 175 -21.16 -8.39 10.48
CA TRP A 175 -20.95 -9.10 11.74
C TRP A 175 -20.37 -8.19 12.83
N ILE A 176 -19.27 -7.50 12.53
CA ILE A 176 -18.61 -6.58 13.48
C ILE A 176 -19.54 -5.46 13.91
N THR A 177 -20.29 -4.85 12.97
CA THR A 177 -21.23 -3.77 13.31
C THR A 177 -22.43 -4.24 14.13
N THR A 178 -22.85 -5.50 13.96
CA THR A 178 -23.93 -6.11 14.76
C THR A 178 -23.44 -6.45 16.17
N GLU A 179 -22.26 -7.07 16.27
CA GLU A 179 -21.72 -7.55 17.55
C GLU A 179 -21.22 -6.40 18.42
N PHE A 180 -20.51 -5.43 17.83
CA PHE A 180 -19.86 -4.33 18.55
C PHE A 180 -20.59 -2.98 18.41
N GLY A 181 -21.75 -2.95 17.74
CA GLY A 181 -22.65 -1.79 17.67
C GLY A 181 -22.26 -0.71 16.66
N GLY A 182 -21.06 -0.74 16.08
CA GLY A 182 -20.61 0.25 15.09
C GLY A 182 -20.72 1.68 15.64
N HIS A 183 -21.58 2.52 15.05
CA HIS A 183 -21.81 3.88 15.57
C HIS A 183 -22.60 3.91 16.89
N ASP A 184 -23.36 2.87 17.19
CA ASP A 184 -24.05 2.68 18.48
C ASP A 184 -23.20 1.87 19.48
N PHE A 185 -21.87 1.96 19.35
CA PHE A 185 -20.95 1.23 20.23
C PHE A 185 -21.15 1.55 21.72
N LYS A 186 -21.70 2.73 22.07
CA LYS A 186 -21.97 3.10 23.47
C LYS A 186 -23.00 2.18 24.11
N THR A 187 -24.08 1.86 23.39
CA THR A 187 -25.13 0.96 23.88
C THR A 187 -24.57 -0.44 24.12
N VAL A 188 -23.73 -0.90 23.19
CA VAL A 188 -23.11 -2.22 23.28
C VAL A 188 -22.04 -2.27 24.38
N LEU A 189 -21.08 -1.33 24.39
CA LEU A 189 -20.02 -1.26 25.41
C LEU A 189 -20.59 -1.13 26.82
N SER A 190 -21.69 -0.39 27.04
CA SER A 190 -22.29 -0.23 28.37
C SER A 190 -22.63 -1.55 29.07
N LYS A 191 -22.76 -2.64 28.30
CA LYS A 191 -23.06 -3.98 28.81
C LYS A 191 -21.84 -4.74 29.33
N PHE A 192 -20.61 -4.40 28.89
CA PHE A 192 -19.41 -5.20 29.20
C PHE A 192 -18.11 -4.40 29.37
N GLY A 193 -18.12 -3.08 29.22
CA GLY A 193 -16.90 -2.27 29.25
C GLY A 193 -17.14 -0.82 29.65
N SER A 194 -16.09 -0.19 30.17
CA SER A 194 -16.04 1.25 30.48
C SER A 194 -14.60 1.74 30.40
N ASN A 195 -14.37 3.06 30.51
CA ASN A 195 -13.05 3.68 30.60
C ASN A 195 -12.13 3.43 29.37
N VAL A 196 -12.69 3.57 28.17
CA VAL A 196 -11.95 3.42 26.90
C VAL A 196 -11.49 4.78 26.39
N ILE A 197 -10.21 4.91 26.03
CA ILE A 197 -9.63 6.08 25.38
C ILE A 197 -9.31 5.73 23.93
N PHE A 198 -9.88 6.45 22.97
CA PHE A 198 -9.57 6.33 21.55
C PHE A 198 -8.63 7.46 21.12
N SER A 199 -7.34 7.17 20.99
CA SER A 199 -6.34 8.12 20.47
C SER A 199 -6.09 7.90 18.98
N ASN A 200 -6.05 8.98 18.20
CA ASN A 200 -5.69 8.97 16.77
C ASN A 200 -4.74 10.15 16.47
N GLY A 201 -3.88 9.98 15.46
CA GLY A 201 -2.89 10.97 15.03
C GLY A 201 -3.22 11.68 13.72
#